data_AF-A0A5Q4BE83-F1
#
_entry.id   AF-A0A5Q4BE83-F1
#
_cell.length_a   1.000
_cell.length_b   1.000
_cell.length_c   1.000
_cell.angle_alpha   90.00
_cell.angle_beta   90.00
_cell.angle_gamma   90.00
#
_symmetry.space_group_name_H-M   'P 1'
#
loop_
_entity.id
_entity.type
_entity.pdbx_description
1 polymer ?
#
loop_
_entity_poly.entity_id
_entity_poly.type
_entity_poly.pdbx_seq_one_letter_code
_entity_poly.pdbx_strand_id
1 'polypeptide(L)'
;MDMVESMATSEPLCARTLMLDTVSKEDQLRKESAVVAAGKLPTPTHAWYERRGYRLIWTEDNFYGFPETDADGNPVIRRTVFLRKDLD
;
A
#
# COMPACT_ATOMS: atom_id res chain seq x y z
N MET A 1 -1.78 -13.34 0.66
CA MET A 1 -2.53 -13.00 -0.56
C MET A 1 -2.94 -14.22 -1.37
N ASP A 2 -2.25 -15.36 -1.31
CA ASP A 2 -2.59 -16.53 -2.14
C ASP A 2 -4.06 -16.98 -2.00
N MET A 3 -4.56 -17.02 -0.76
CA MET A 3 -5.99 -17.31 -0.50
C MET A 3 -6.93 -16.26 -1.12
N VAL A 4 -6.59 -14.98 -1.02
CA VAL A 4 -7.42 -13.89 -1.57
C VAL A 4 -7.42 -13.93 -3.09
N GLU A 5 -6.25 -14.13 -3.71
CA GLU A 5 -6.10 -14.28 -5.16
C GLU A 5 -6.88 -15.52 -5.66
N SER A 6 -6.75 -16.66 -4.98
CA SER A 6 -7.48 -17.89 -5.31
C SER A 6 -9.00 -17.74 -5.15
N MET A 7 -9.46 -17.09 -4.09
CA MET A 7 -10.88 -16.80 -3.89
C MET A 7 -11.41 -15.86 -4.98
N ALA A 8 -10.63 -14.86 -5.37
CA ALA A 8 -11.03 -13.91 -6.41
C ALA A 8 -11.19 -14.57 -7.77
N THR A 9 -10.30 -15.51 -8.15
CA THR A 9 -10.38 -16.23 -9.43
C THR A 9 -11.42 -17.35 -9.44
N SER A 10 -11.88 -17.80 -8.27
CA SER A 10 -12.83 -18.91 -8.15
C SER A 10 -14.29 -18.44 -8.22
N GLU A 11 -15.20 -19.37 -8.51
CA GLU A 11 -16.63 -19.11 -8.40
C GLU A 11 -17.02 -18.76 -6.94
N PRO A 12 -17.96 -17.82 -6.74
CA PRO A 12 -18.76 -17.13 -7.75
C PRO A 12 -18.13 -15.82 -8.26
N LEU A 13 -16.94 -15.43 -7.77
CA LEU A 13 -16.38 -14.11 -8.05
C LEU A 13 -15.83 -14.00 -9.47
N CYS A 14 -15.06 -14.98 -9.93
CA CYS A 14 -14.46 -15.01 -11.27
C CYS A 14 -13.83 -13.66 -11.68
N ALA A 15 -13.16 -13.01 -10.73
CA ALA A 15 -12.61 -11.68 -10.91
C ALA A 15 -11.43 -11.70 -11.88
N ARG A 16 -11.36 -10.69 -12.76
CA ARG A 16 -10.26 -10.51 -13.73
C ARG A 16 -9.19 -9.52 -13.27
N THR A 17 -9.47 -8.80 -12.18
CA THR A 17 -8.61 -7.74 -11.69
C THR A 17 -8.73 -7.64 -10.19
N LEU A 18 -7.59 -7.50 -9.52
CA LEU A 18 -7.50 -7.10 -8.12
C LEU A 18 -6.91 -5.70 -8.03
N MET A 19 -7.51 -4.90 -7.14
CA MET A 19 -7.00 -3.59 -6.77
C MET A 19 -6.85 -3.52 -5.26
N LEU A 20 -5.81 -2.83 -4.82
CA LEU A 20 -5.58 -2.50 -3.42
C LEU A 20 -4.82 -1.18 -3.34
N ASP A 21 -4.90 -0.56 -2.18
CA ASP A 21 -4.05 0.56 -1.85
C ASP A 21 -3.09 0.21 -0.71
N THR A 22 -1.98 0.95 -0.63
CA THR A 22 -1.04 0.85 0.49
C THR A 22 -0.17 2.09 0.56
N VAL A 23 0.66 2.24 1.60
CA VAL A 23 1.60 3.37 1.69
C VAL A 23 2.75 3.18 0.70
N SER A 24 3.20 4.26 0.06
CA SER A 24 4.32 4.20 -0.88
C SER A 24 5.58 3.60 -0.23
N LYS A 25 6.33 2.77 -0.96
CA LYS A 25 7.58 2.15 -0.46
C LYS A 25 8.61 3.16 0.02
N GLU A 26 8.63 4.36 -0.59
CA GLU A 26 9.50 5.46 -0.18
C GLU A 26 9.08 6.03 1.18
N ASP A 27 7.79 6.19 1.43
CA ASP A 27 7.28 6.75 2.69
C ASP A 27 7.30 5.72 3.82
N GLN A 28 7.13 4.44 3.51
CA GLN A 28 7.22 3.32 4.47
C GLN A 28 8.61 3.18 5.09
N LEU A 29 9.66 3.56 4.36
CA LEU A 29 11.04 3.48 4.83
C LEU A 29 11.48 4.70 5.63
N ARG A 30 10.67 5.77 5.68
CA ARG A 30 11.00 6.96 6.46
C ARG A 30 10.84 6.70 7.96
N LYS A 31 11.63 7.40 8.77
CA LYS A 31 11.69 7.19 10.23
C LYS A 31 10.34 7.49 10.90
N GLU A 32 9.58 8.42 10.35
CA GLU A 32 8.24 8.81 10.82
C GLU A 32 7.24 7.65 10.69
N SER A 33 7.49 6.70 9.79
CA SER A 33 6.68 5.48 9.66
C SER A 33 7.00 4.42 10.73
N ALA A 34 8.17 4.47 11.36
CA ALA A 34 8.54 3.56 12.46
C ALA A 34 7.78 3.87 13.76
N VAL A 35 7.36 5.13 13.94
CA VAL A 35 6.54 5.57 15.09
C VAL A 35 5.16 4.91 15.04
N VAL A 36 4.53 4.88 13.86
CA VAL A 36 3.22 4.24 13.64
C VAL A 36 3.28 2.72 13.82
N ALA A 37 4.40 2.10 13.47
CA ALA A 37 4.60 0.66 13.53
C ALA A 37 5.18 0.16 14.87
N ALA A 38 4.96 0.89 15.97
CA ALA A 38 5.42 0.54 17.31
C ALA A 38 6.92 0.17 17.38
N GLY A 39 7.76 0.92 16.65
CA GLY A 39 9.20 0.74 16.63
C GLY A 39 9.72 -0.36 15.70
N LYS A 40 8.86 -1.01 14.89
CA LYS A 40 9.29 -1.98 13.87
C LYS A 40 9.19 -1.36 12.49
N LEU A 41 10.25 -1.44 11.69
CA LEU A 41 10.13 -1.10 10.27
C LEU A 41 9.32 -2.20 9.58
N PRO A 42 8.13 -1.90 9.03
CA PRO A 42 7.36 -2.89 8.31
C PRO A 42 8.11 -3.29 7.03
N THR A 43 7.99 -4.55 6.61
CA THR A 43 8.32 -4.93 5.22
C THR A 43 7.58 -3.98 4.28
N PRO A 44 8.23 -3.30 3.33
CA PRO A 44 7.53 -2.35 2.46
C PRO A 44 6.45 -3.09 1.66
N THR A 45 5.19 -2.92 2.06
CA THR A 45 4.05 -3.67 1.53
C THR A 45 3.88 -3.38 0.05
N HIS A 46 4.11 -2.13 -0.39
CA HIS A 46 4.14 -1.77 -1.80
C HIS A 46 5.13 -2.65 -2.58
N ALA A 47 6.40 -2.70 -2.17
CA ALA A 47 7.41 -3.51 -2.85
C ALA A 47 7.11 -5.01 -2.79
N TRP A 48 6.43 -5.48 -1.74
CA TRP A 48 5.98 -6.87 -1.63
C TRP A 48 4.89 -7.20 -2.65
N TYR A 49 3.91 -6.31 -2.86
CA TYR A 49 2.87 -6.47 -3.88
C TYR A 49 3.45 -6.39 -5.31
N GLU A 50 4.41 -5.49 -5.57
CA GLU A 50 5.10 -5.43 -6.87
C GLU A 50 5.72 -6.78 -7.26
N ARG A 51 6.41 -7.45 -6.32
CA ARG A 51 7.00 -8.78 -6.56
C ARG A 51 5.97 -9.88 -6.87
N ARG A 52 4.69 -9.65 -6.53
CA ARG A 52 3.57 -10.58 -6.82
C ARG A 52 2.82 -10.24 -8.10
N GLY A 53 3.30 -9.26 -8.87
CA GLY A 53 2.73 -8.86 -10.16
C GLY A 53 1.75 -7.69 -10.10
N TYR A 54 1.57 -7.05 -8.95
CA TYR A 54 0.77 -5.83 -8.87
C TYR A 54 1.56 -4.65 -9.44
N ARG A 55 0.89 -3.79 -10.22
CA ARG A 55 1.46 -2.61 -10.87
C ARG A 55 0.86 -1.34 -10.28
N LEU A 56 1.69 -0.34 -10.06
CA LEU A 56 1.25 1.00 -9.67
C LEU A 56 0.40 1.62 -10.78
N ILE A 57 -0.77 2.13 -10.41
CA ILE A 57 -1.69 2.81 -11.33
C ILE A 57 -2.07 4.23 -10.89
N TRP A 58 -1.97 4.54 -9.59
CA TRP A 58 -2.23 5.88 -9.06
C TRP A 58 -1.45 6.13 -7.77
N THR A 59 -1.17 7.40 -7.48
CA THR A 59 -0.59 7.84 -6.20
C THR A 59 -1.35 9.08 -5.74
N GLU A 60 -1.77 9.09 -4.49
CA GLU A 60 -2.52 10.19 -3.88
C GLU A 60 -1.88 10.61 -2.55
N ASP A 61 -1.66 11.91 -2.40
CA ASP A 61 -1.14 12.48 -1.15
C ASP A 61 -2.24 12.55 -0.10
N ASN A 62 -1.96 12.03 1.10
CA ASN A 62 -2.83 12.14 2.26
C ASN A 62 -4.27 11.64 2.01
N PHE A 63 -4.45 10.60 1.18
CA PHE A 63 -5.75 10.04 0.79
C PHE A 63 -6.70 9.77 1.96
N TYR A 64 -6.16 9.33 3.10
CA TYR A 64 -6.94 9.03 4.31
C TYR A 64 -7.12 10.23 5.26
N GLY A 65 -6.62 11.41 4.91
CA GLY A 65 -6.94 12.67 5.58
C GLY A 65 -6.43 12.78 7.02
N PHE A 66 -5.37 12.07 7.40
CA PHE A 66 -4.77 12.22 8.72
C PHE A 66 -3.67 13.28 8.67
N PRO A 67 -3.92 14.51 9.16
CA PRO A 67 -2.86 15.52 9.26
C PRO A 67 -1.87 15.07 10.32
N GLU A 68 -0.68 14.69 9.88
CA GLU A 68 0.47 14.43 10.74
C GLU A 68 1.48 15.57 10.57
N THR A 69 2.16 15.93 11.66
CA THR A 69 3.29 16.86 11.62
C THR A 69 4.54 16.16 12.14
N ASP A 70 5.70 16.53 11.59
CA ASP A 70 6.98 16.09 12.11
C ASP A 70 7.31 16.80 13.45
N ALA A 71 8.49 16.50 14.01
CA ALA A 71 8.95 17.11 15.26
C ALA A 71 9.16 18.63 15.18
N ASP A 72 9.34 19.16 13.97
CA ASP A 72 9.54 20.59 13.69
C ASP A 72 8.21 21.30 13.35
N GLY A 73 7.09 20.56 13.32
CA GLY A 73 5.75 21.08 13.03
C GLY A 73 5.42 21.15 11.53
N ASN A 74 6.26 20.61 10.65
CA ASN A 74 5.96 20.59 9.22
C ASN A 74 4.94 19.49 8.89
N PRO A 75 4.01 19.71 7.94
CA PRO A 75 3.12 18.68 7.46
C PRO A 75 3.87 17.47 6.90
N VAL A 76 3.55 16.28 7.39
CA VAL A 76 4.04 15.01 6.83
C VAL A 76 3.14 14.62 5.67
N ILE A 77 3.70 14.59 4.46
CA ILE A 77 3.00 14.06 3.28
C ILE A 77 3.20 12.54 3.26
N ARG A 78 2.10 11.80 3.38
CA ARG A 78 2.06 10.33 3.18
C ARG A 78 1.36 10.01 1.87
N ARG A 79 2.07 9.36 0.94
CA ARG A 79 1.48 8.89 -0.32
C ARG A 79 0.81 7.54 -0.14
N THR A 80 -0.47 7.48 -0.47
CA THR A 80 -1.19 6.24 -0.73
C THR A 80 -0.99 5.87 -2.20
N VAL A 81 -0.50 4.68 -2.46
CA VAL A 81 -0.35 4.12 -3.81
C VAL A 81 -1.46 3.11 -4.07
N PHE A 82 -2.05 3.16 -5.26
CA PHE A 82 -3.05 2.20 -5.72
C PHE A 82 -2.41 1.25 -6.71
N LEU A 83 -2.55 -0.04 -6.44
CA LEU A 83 -1.91 -1.12 -7.18
C LEU A 83 -2.98 -2.01 -7.82
N ARG A 84 -2.73 -2.42 -9.05
CA ARG A 84 -3.59 -3.32 -9.82
C ARG A 84 -2.84 -4.57 -10.23
N LYS A 85 -3.45 -5.74 -10.09
CA LYS A 85 -3.01 -6.99 -10.71
C LYS A 85 -4.11 -7.53 -11.60
N ASP A 86 -3.78 -7.82 -12.85
CA ASP A 86 -4.67 -8.58 -13.72
C ASP A 86 -4.54 -10.07 -13.37
N LEU A 87 -5.67 -10.76 -13.35
CA LEU A 87 -5.78 -12.18 -13.04
C LEU A 87 -6.03 -12.94 -14.34
N ASP A 88 -5.23 -13.99 -14.57
CA ASP A 88 -5.35 -14.89 -15.73
C ASP A 88 -6.44 -15.96 -15.51
#